data_AF-A0A845F8I0-F1
#
_entry.id   AF-A0A845F8I0-F1
#
_cell.length_a   1.000
_cell.length_b   1.000
_cell.length_c   1.000
_cell.angle_alpha   90.00
_cell.angle_beta   90.00
_cell.angle_gamma   90.00
#
_symmetry.space_group_name_H-M   'P 1'
#
loop_
_entity.id
_entity.type
_entity.pdbx_description
1 polymer ?
#
loop_
_entity_poly.entity_id
_entity_poly.type
_entity_poly.pdbx_seq_one_letter_code
_entity_poly.pdbx_strand_id
1 'polypeptide(L)'
;MSELTAEQHEMLERYDELLSTISEGFKYLEDHMKTEETPMAQQVFQDVLLSLEQISRSHDQMEVFFKGNEELQALVIDFHGIVNHLQGWFEHDTAQEKHHLLVEHVVPAFESWRTRMEAFVKPYTAH
;
A
#
# COMPACT_ATOMS: atom_id res chain seq x y z
N MET A 1 -18.54 8.37 -19.11
CA MET A 1 -17.42 7.63 -18.50
C MET A 1 -16.47 7.34 -19.64
N SER A 2 -15.25 7.87 -19.60
CA SER A 2 -14.23 7.48 -20.58
C SER A 2 -13.98 5.99 -20.43
N GLU A 3 -14.21 5.23 -21.50
CA GLU A 3 -13.88 3.80 -21.52
C GLU A 3 -12.36 3.69 -21.36
N LEU A 4 -11.93 2.99 -20.31
CA LEU A 4 -10.52 2.71 -20.08
C LEU A 4 -10.00 1.80 -21.21
N THR A 5 -8.73 1.95 -21.58
CA THR A 5 -8.10 1.05 -22.55
C THR A 5 -7.80 -0.31 -21.91
N ALA A 6 -7.54 -1.33 -22.73
CA ALA A 6 -7.15 -2.66 -22.23
C ALA A 6 -5.88 -2.58 -21.35
N GLU A 7 -4.91 -1.73 -21.72
CA GLU A 7 -3.69 -1.53 -20.94
C GLU A 7 -3.97 -0.85 -19.59
N GLN A 8 -4.97 0.04 -19.53
CA GLN A 8 -5.40 0.67 -18.28
C GLN A 8 -6.11 -0.34 -17.36
N HIS A 9 -6.93 -1.23 -17.92
CA HIS A 9 -7.53 -2.34 -17.18
C HIS A 9 -6.46 -3.29 -16.60
N GLU A 10 -5.49 -3.72 -17.42
CA GLU A 10 -4.38 -4.58 -16.97
C GLU A 10 -3.52 -3.90 -15.89
N MET A 11 -3.32 -2.57 -15.99
CA MET A 11 -2.63 -1.82 -14.94
C MET A 11 -3.39 -1.88 -13.61
N LEU A 12 -4.72 -1.71 -13.64
CA LEU A 12 -5.56 -1.74 -12.46
C LEU A 12 -5.62 -3.14 -11.82
N GLU A 13 -5.60 -4.21 -12.62
CA GLU A 13 -5.49 -5.58 -12.12
C GLU A 13 -4.16 -5.80 -11.39
N ARG A 14 -3.03 -5.44 -12.02
CA ARG A 14 -1.71 -5.55 -11.37
C ARG A 14 -1.59 -4.69 -10.12
N TYR A 15 -2.26 -3.54 -10.12
CA TYR A 15 -2.33 -2.66 -8.95
C TYR A 15 -3.05 -3.34 -7.79
N ASP A 16 -4.19 -4.00 -8.04
CA ASP A 16 -4.94 -4.78 -7.04
C ASP A 16 -4.13 -5.96 -6.48
N GLU A 17 -3.41 -6.68 -7.34
CA GLU A 17 -2.48 -7.74 -6.94
C GLU A 17 -1.33 -7.21 -6.06
N LEU A 18 -0.79 -6.04 -6.39
CA LEU A 18 0.27 -5.41 -5.62
C LEU A 18 -0.22 -4.97 -4.23
N LEU A 19 -1.47 -4.50 -4.11
CA LEU A 19 -2.09 -4.22 -2.80
C LEU A 19 -2.14 -5.47 -1.92
N SER A 20 -2.51 -6.61 -2.49
CA SER A 20 -2.53 -7.89 -1.78
C SER A 20 -1.13 -8.33 -1.36
N THR A 21 -0.13 -8.15 -2.24
CA THR A 21 1.28 -8.46 -1.94
C THR A 21 1.81 -7.64 -0.76
N ILE A 22 1.47 -6.34 -0.70
CA ILE A 22 1.86 -5.47 0.42
C ILE A 22 1.18 -5.92 1.73
N SER A 23 -0.11 -6.26 1.68
CA SER A 23 -0.86 -6.79 2.84
C SER A 23 -0.19 -8.04 3.41
N GLU A 24 0.22 -8.98 2.54
CA GLU A 24 0.95 -10.18 2.94
C GLU A 24 2.33 -9.87 3.52
N GLY A 25 3.06 -8.91 2.93
CA GLY A 25 4.34 -8.42 3.45
C GLY A 25 4.21 -7.84 4.85
N PHE A 26 3.20 -6.99 5.08
CA PHE A 26 2.93 -6.45 6.42
C PHE A 26 2.59 -7.54 7.42
N LYS A 27 1.72 -8.49 7.07
CA LYS A 27 1.38 -9.62 7.93
C LYS A 27 2.61 -10.43 8.32
N TYR A 28 3.51 -10.68 7.37
CA TYR A 28 4.78 -11.35 7.66
C TYR A 28 5.61 -10.57 8.69
N LEU A 29 5.75 -9.26 8.53
CA LEU A 29 6.50 -8.42 9.47
C LEU A 29 5.86 -8.42 10.86
N GLU A 30 4.53 -8.33 10.96
CA GLU A 30 3.80 -8.42 12.23
C GLU A 30 4.03 -9.75 12.95
N ASP A 31 4.07 -10.86 12.21
CA ASP A 31 4.24 -12.19 12.79
C ASP A 31 5.68 -12.48 13.21
N HIS A 32 6.66 -11.93 12.48
CA HIS A 32 8.07 -12.32 12.59
C HIS A 32 9.01 -11.27 13.21
N MET A 33 8.55 -10.05 13.53
CA MET A 33 9.39 -8.99 14.12
C MET A 33 9.17 -8.70 15.62
N LYS A 34 8.46 -9.58 16.33
CA LYS A 34 8.05 -9.34 17.74
C LYS A 34 9.22 -9.14 18.71
N THR A 35 10.37 -9.75 18.46
CA THR A 35 11.49 -9.78 19.41
C THR A 35 12.84 -9.44 18.81
N GLU A 36 13.06 -9.72 17.52
CA GLU A 36 14.32 -9.46 16.85
C GLU A 36 14.09 -9.18 15.36
N GLU A 37 14.92 -8.31 14.78
CA GLU A 37 14.97 -8.09 13.35
C GLU A 37 15.82 -9.18 12.69
N THR A 38 15.17 -10.06 11.94
CA THR A 38 15.87 -11.04 11.12
C THR A 38 16.26 -10.43 9.76
N PRO A 39 17.32 -10.92 9.10
CA PRO A 39 17.65 -10.49 7.73
C PRO A 39 16.48 -10.67 6.75
N MET A 40 15.68 -11.73 6.95
CA MET A 40 14.49 -11.97 6.12
C MET A 40 13.40 -10.93 6.37
N ALA A 41 13.17 -10.53 7.62
CA ALA A 41 12.23 -9.45 7.93
C ALA A 41 12.69 -8.11 7.37
N GLN A 42 13.99 -7.81 7.42
CA GLN A 42 14.55 -6.60 6.79
C GLN A 42 14.35 -6.61 5.26
N GLN A 43 14.54 -7.76 4.62
CA GLN A 43 14.29 -7.91 3.18
C GLN A 43 12.81 -7.71 2.85
N VAL A 44 11.90 -8.35 3.59
CA VAL A 44 10.45 -8.19 3.37
C VAL A 44 10.03 -6.73 3.55
N PHE A 45 10.59 -6.04 4.54
CA PHE A 45 10.33 -4.60 4.72
C PHE A 45 10.80 -3.77 3.53
N GLN A 46 12.00 -4.05 2.97
CA GLN A 46 12.48 -3.40 1.76
C GLN A 46 11.56 -3.68 0.56
N ASP A 47 11.09 -4.91 0.39
CA ASP A 47 10.18 -5.29 -0.67
C ASP A 47 8.82 -4.58 -0.53
N VAL A 48 8.32 -4.40 0.70
CA VAL A 48 7.14 -3.60 1.00
C VAL A 48 7.34 -2.13 0.62
N LEU A 49 8.49 -1.52 0.96
CA LEU A 49 8.79 -0.13 0.58
C LEU A 49 8.82 0.07 -0.93
N LEU A 50 9.47 -0.83 -1.66
CA LEU A 50 9.51 -0.79 -3.13
C LEU A 50 8.11 -0.93 -3.73
N SER A 51 7.28 -1.80 -3.15
CA SER A 51 5.89 -1.98 -3.56
C SER A 51 5.05 -0.74 -3.30
N LEU A 52 5.21 -0.08 -2.15
CA LEU A 52 4.54 1.19 -1.84
C LEU A 52 4.98 2.33 -2.78
N GLU A 53 6.26 2.38 -3.17
CA GLU A 53 6.74 3.31 -4.20
C GLU A 53 6.05 3.05 -5.54
N GLN A 54 5.90 1.78 -5.91
CA GLN A 54 5.21 1.42 -7.15
C GLN A 54 3.71 1.78 -7.10
N ILE A 55 3.05 1.64 -5.95
CA ILE A 55 1.67 2.12 -5.73
C ILE A 55 1.59 3.63 -5.93
N SER A 56 2.52 4.40 -5.34
CA SER A 56 2.60 5.86 -5.51
C SER A 56 2.72 6.27 -6.98
N ARG A 57 3.59 5.61 -7.75
CA ARG A 57 3.72 5.85 -9.20
C ARG A 57 2.47 5.47 -9.99
N SER A 58 1.74 4.45 -9.55
CA SER A 58 0.45 4.08 -10.14
C SER A 58 -0.62 5.13 -9.86
N HIS A 59 -0.60 5.80 -8.71
CA HIS A 59 -1.52 6.90 -8.41
C HIS A 59 -1.37 8.05 -9.41
N ASP A 60 -0.14 8.44 -9.76
CA ASP A 60 0.11 9.46 -10.79
C ASP A 60 -0.59 9.12 -12.12
N GLN A 61 -0.60 7.85 -12.51
CA GLN A 61 -1.26 7.38 -13.73
C GLN A 61 -2.80 7.36 -13.56
N MET A 62 -3.29 6.88 -12.41
CA MET A 62 -4.72 6.87 -12.11
C MET A 62 -5.31 8.28 -12.09
N GLU A 63 -4.59 9.28 -11.58
CA GLU A 63 -5.03 10.68 -11.60
C GLU A 63 -5.19 11.23 -13.02
N VAL A 64 -4.44 10.70 -14.00
CA VAL A 64 -4.62 11.03 -15.41
C VAL A 64 -5.89 10.36 -15.97
N PHE A 65 -6.11 9.08 -15.65
CA PHE A 65 -7.24 8.31 -16.17
C PHE A 65 -8.59 8.76 -15.59
N PHE A 66 -8.58 9.07 -14.29
CA PHE A 66 -9.74 9.48 -13.51
C PHE A 66 -9.69 10.96 -13.15
N LYS A 67 -9.18 11.79 -14.06
CA LYS A 67 -8.98 13.22 -13.84
C LYS A 67 -10.24 13.90 -13.28
N GLY A 68 -10.09 14.52 -12.11
CA GLY A 68 -11.17 15.22 -11.41
C GLY A 68 -12.07 14.32 -10.57
N ASN A 69 -11.72 13.04 -10.39
CA ASN A 69 -12.40 12.15 -9.46
C ASN A 69 -11.98 12.46 -8.01
N GLU A 70 -12.88 13.07 -7.25
CA GLU A 70 -12.63 13.49 -5.86
C GLU A 70 -12.40 12.29 -4.91
N GLU A 71 -13.05 11.15 -5.18
CA GLU A 71 -12.87 9.92 -4.38
C GLU A 71 -11.45 9.37 -4.52
N LEU A 72 -10.93 9.28 -5.76
CA LEU A 72 -9.55 8.88 -6.00
C LEU A 72 -8.57 9.84 -5.33
N GLN A 73 -8.77 11.15 -5.46
CA GLN A 73 -7.90 12.15 -4.84
C GLN A 73 -7.85 12.00 -3.32
N ALA A 74 -9.00 11.77 -2.67
CA ALA A 74 -9.04 11.50 -1.23
C ALA A 74 -8.27 10.21 -0.88
N LEU A 75 -8.40 9.15 -1.67
CA LEU A 75 -7.66 7.91 -1.46
C LEU A 75 -6.14 8.09 -1.63
N VAL A 76 -5.69 8.87 -2.61
CA VAL A 76 -4.26 9.17 -2.80
C VAL A 76 -3.70 10.00 -1.64
N ILE A 77 -4.47 10.96 -1.12
CA ILE A 77 -4.08 11.74 0.06
C ILE A 77 -3.97 10.84 1.30
N ASP A 78 -4.94 9.97 1.53
CA ASP A 78 -4.92 9.01 2.65
C ASP A 78 -3.70 8.08 2.57
N PHE A 79 -3.31 7.67 1.35
CA PHE A 79 -2.12 6.87 1.12
C PHE A 79 -0.83 7.57 1.57
N HIS A 80 -0.70 8.87 1.27
CA HIS A 80 0.44 9.66 1.76
C HIS A 80 0.51 9.69 3.30
N GLY A 81 -0.64 9.68 3.98
CA GLY A 81 -0.71 9.54 5.44
C GLY A 81 -0.09 8.24 5.93
N ILE A 82 -0.35 7.12 5.26
CA ILE A 82 0.23 5.80 5.58
C ILE A 82 1.75 5.82 5.39
N VAL A 83 2.22 6.37 4.26
CA VAL A 83 3.66 6.49 3.99
C VAL A 83 4.35 7.36 5.05
N ASN A 84 3.70 8.44 5.50
CA ASN A 84 4.20 9.28 6.57
C ASN A 84 4.28 8.54 7.92
N HIS A 85 3.29 7.72 8.26
CA HIS A 85 3.39 6.87 9.46
C HIS A 85 4.56 5.88 9.36
N LEU A 86 4.79 5.31 8.18
CA LEU A 86 5.88 4.36 7.96
C LEU A 86 7.27 4.98 8.10
N GLN A 87 7.42 6.31 7.95
CA GLN A 87 8.71 6.99 8.18
C GLN A 87 9.22 6.81 9.62
N GLY A 88 8.32 6.68 10.60
CA GLY A 88 8.67 6.39 11.99
C GLY A 88 9.50 5.11 12.15
N TRP A 89 9.47 4.20 11.17
CA TRP A 89 10.29 3.00 11.17
C TRP A 89 11.78 3.30 11.31
N PHE A 90 12.23 4.37 10.66
CA PHE A 90 13.64 4.78 10.67
C PHE A 90 14.02 5.58 11.92
N GLU A 91 13.04 5.96 12.74
CA GLU A 91 13.24 6.66 14.01
C GLU A 91 13.39 5.69 15.20
N HIS A 92 13.08 4.41 14.98
CA HIS A 92 13.09 3.37 16.01
C HIS A 92 14.32 2.48 15.90
N ASP A 93 15.00 2.27 17.02
CA ASP A 93 16.23 1.48 17.09
C ASP A 93 15.98 -0.01 17.34
N THR A 94 14.84 -0.35 17.96
CA THR A 94 14.53 -1.73 18.36
C THR A 94 13.46 -2.38 17.48
N ALA A 95 13.59 -3.69 17.29
CA ALA A 95 12.58 -4.50 16.59
C ALA A 95 11.19 -4.37 17.24
N GLN A 96 11.15 -4.23 18.56
CA GLN A 96 9.90 -4.10 19.32
C GLN A 96 9.19 -2.76 19.04
N GLU A 97 9.92 -1.64 18.97
CA GLU A 97 9.35 -0.33 18.64
C GLU A 97 8.83 -0.30 17.19
N LYS A 98 9.59 -0.86 16.24
CA LYS A 98 9.17 -1.00 14.85
C LYS A 98 7.95 -1.91 14.68
N HIS A 99 7.92 -3.03 15.41
CA HIS A 99 6.75 -3.91 15.46
C HIS A 99 5.53 -3.19 16.00
N HIS A 100 5.69 -2.41 17.07
CA HIS A 100 4.61 -1.60 17.65
C HIS A 100 4.09 -0.56 16.66
N LEU A 101 4.99 0.16 15.96
CA LEU A 101 4.62 1.09 14.90
C LEU A 101 3.78 0.42 13.81
N LEU A 102 4.19 -0.77 13.36
CA LEU A 102 3.45 -1.50 12.34
C LEU A 102 2.04 -1.86 12.81
N VAL A 103 1.94 -2.54 13.95
CA VAL A 103 0.68 -3.12 14.45
C VAL A 103 -0.32 -2.04 14.87
N GLU A 104 0.13 -0.97 15.51
CA GLU A 104 -0.78 0.05 16.06
C GLU A 104 -1.13 1.16 15.07
N HIS A 105 -0.29 1.39 14.06
CA HIS A 105 -0.43 2.55 13.18
C HIS A 105 -0.46 2.18 11.71
N VAL A 106 0.60 1.55 11.20
CA VAL A 106 0.77 1.39 9.75
C VAL A 106 -0.20 0.38 9.17
N VAL A 107 -0.25 -0.84 9.72
CA VAL A 107 -1.06 -1.93 9.17
C VAL A 107 -2.56 -1.62 9.27
N PRO A 108 -3.10 -1.15 10.40
CA PRO A 108 -4.52 -0.78 10.46
C PRO A 108 -4.89 0.34 9.47
N ALA A 109 -4.03 1.35 9.32
CA ALA A 109 -4.25 2.43 8.36
C ALA A 109 -4.20 1.91 6.91
N PHE A 110 -3.20 1.07 6.60
CA PHE A 110 -3.06 0.44 5.29
C PHE A 110 -4.24 -0.44 4.93
N GLU A 111 -4.68 -1.35 5.81
CA GLU A 111 -5.80 -2.25 5.53
C GLU A 111 -7.13 -1.50 5.34
N SER A 112 -7.37 -0.46 6.15
CA SER A 112 -8.55 0.40 6.00
C SER A 112 -8.55 1.17 4.69
N TRP A 113 -7.39 1.71 4.28
CA TRP A 113 -7.22 2.37 3.00
C TRP A 113 -7.32 1.40 1.82
N ARG A 114 -6.63 0.26 1.89
CA ARG A 114 -6.62 -0.80 0.89
C ARG A 114 -8.03 -1.24 0.54
N THR A 115 -8.84 -1.56 1.54
CA THR A 115 -10.24 -1.98 1.34
C THR A 115 -11.04 -0.96 0.53
N ARG A 116 -10.84 0.34 0.80
CA ARG A 116 -11.52 1.43 0.08
C ARG A 116 -10.98 1.58 -1.34
N MET A 117 -9.67 1.46 -1.51
CA MET A 117 -9.01 1.53 -2.81
C MET A 117 -9.38 0.33 -3.70
N GLU A 118 -9.39 -0.89 -3.17
CA GLU A 118 -9.88 -2.09 -3.86
C GLU A 118 -11.34 -1.91 -4.29
N ALA A 119 -12.19 -1.36 -3.43
CA ALA A 119 -13.58 -1.07 -3.77
C ALA A 119 -13.72 -0.04 -4.91
N PHE A 120 -12.82 0.94 -4.98
CA PHE A 120 -12.74 1.91 -6.08
C PHE A 120 -12.28 1.26 -7.38
N VAL A 121 -11.28 0.37 -7.34
CA VAL A 121 -10.66 -0.25 -8.52
C VAL A 121 -11.49 -1.40 -9.08
N LYS A 122 -12.15 -2.19 -8.23
CA LYS A 122 -12.88 -3.40 -8.58
C LYS A 122 -13.90 -3.27 -9.73
N PRO A 123 -14.68 -2.18 -9.87
CA PRO A 123 -15.58 -1.99 -11.01
C PRO A 123 -14.86 -1.97 -12.37
N TYR A 124 -13.55 -1.74 -12.37
CA TYR A 124 -12.73 -1.66 -13.57
C TYR A 124 -11.89 -2.92 -13.80
N THR A 125 -11.76 -3.83 -12.84
CA THR A 125 -10.95 -5.07 -12.98
C THR A 125 -11.79 -6.33 -13.13
N ALA A 126 -13.10 -6.26 -12.83
CA ALA A 126 -14.00 -7.38 -13.05
C ALA A 126 -14.47 -7.43 -14.52
N HIS A 127 -13.75 -8.18 -15.36
CA HIS A 127 -14.20 -8.61 -16.70
C HIS A 127 -14.48 -10.12 -16.73
#